data_AF-A0A350XYR2-F1
#
_entry.id   AF-A0A350XYR2-F1
#
_cell.length_a   1.000
_cell.length_b   1.000
_cell.length_c   1.000
_cell.angle_alpha   90.00
_cell.angle_beta   90.00
_cell.angle_gamma   90.00
#
_symmetry.space_group_name_H-M   'P 1'
#
loop_
_entity.id
_entity.type
_entity.pdbx_description
1 polymer ?
#
loop_
_entity_poly.entity_id
_entity_poly.type
_entity_poly.pdbx_seq_one_letter_code
_entity_poly.pdbx_strand_id
1 'polypeptide(L)' 'MADKAYIAIDLKSFYASVECVDRGLDPLDANLVVADPTRTEKTICLAVSPSLKSYGIPGRARLFEVVQKVHEI' A
#
# COMPACT_ATOMS: atom_id res chain seq x y z
N MET A 1 34.99 -14.76 -21.10
CA MET A 1 33.53 -14.93 -20.97
C MET A 1 32.98 -13.60 -20.50
N ALA A 2 31.95 -13.05 -21.14
CA ALA A 2 31.31 -11.85 -20.62
C ALA A 2 30.58 -12.19 -19.31
N ASP A 3 30.71 -11.33 -18.30
CA ASP A 3 30.02 -11.51 -17.03
C ASP A 3 28.51 -11.41 -17.24
N LYS A 4 27.76 -12.34 -16.63
CA LYS A 4 26.29 -12.33 -16.68
C LYS A 4 25.76 -11.36 -15.63
N ALA A 5 24.92 -10.43 -16.06
CA ALA A 5 24.17 -9.55 -15.17
C ALA A 5 22.69 -9.95 -15.14
N TYR A 6 22.09 -9.92 -13.95
CA TYR A 6 20.66 -10.18 -13.73
C TYR A 6 20.05 -9.00 -13.01
N ILE A 7 18.83 -8.60 -13.41
CA ILE A 7 18.08 -7.51 -12.80
C ILE A 7 16.71 -8.05 -12.39
N ALA A 8 16.29 -7.75 -11.16
CA ALA A 8 14.95 -7.99 -10.66
C ALA A 8 14.28 -6.64 -10.37
N ILE A 9 13.08 -6.43 -10.92
CA ILE A 9 12.31 -5.20 -10.77
C ILE A 9 10.99 -5.56 -10.10
N ASP A 10 10.66 -4.85 -9.03
CA ASP A 10 9.41 -4.98 -8.29
C ASP A 10 8.71 -3.62 -8.19
N LEU A 11 7.37 -3.63 -8.22
CA LEU A 11 6.56 -2.42 -8.16
C LEU A 11 6.14 -2.14 -6.72
N LYS A 12 6.60 -1.00 -6.19
CA LYS A 12 6.29 -0.59 -4.82
C LYS A 12 4.79 -0.32 -4.68
N SER A 13 4.17 -0.99 -3.70
CA SER A 13 2.76 -0.78 -3.34
C SER A 13 1.78 -0.99 -4.51
N PHE A 14 2.06 -1.95 -5.40
CA PHE A 14 1.35 -2.17 -6.67
C PHE A 14 -0.16 -1.89 -6.65
N TYR A 15 -0.96 -2.60 -5.84
CA TYR A 15 -2.42 -2.41 -5.84
C TYR A 15 -2.84 -1.00 -5.41
N ALA A 16 -2.14 -0.38 -4.45
CA ALA A 16 -2.46 0.98 -4.05
C ALA A 16 -2.10 1.97 -5.16
N SER A 17 -1.00 1.74 -5.89
CA SER A 17 -0.59 2.57 -7.02
C SER A 17 -1.59 2.50 -8.17
N VAL A 18 -2.10 1.30 -8.49
CA VAL A 18 -3.14 1.10 -9.51
C VAL A 18 -4.44 1.81 -9.10
N GLU A 19 -4.92 1.59 -7.87
CA GLU A 19 -6.14 2.26 -7.37
C GLU A 19 -6.02 3.78 -7.35
N CYS A 20 -4.83 4.33 -7.03
CA CYS A 20 -4.61 5.78 -7.13
C CYS A 20 -4.79 6.25 -8.57
N VAL A 21 -4.11 5.62 -9.54
CA VAL A 21 -4.17 6.02 -10.95
C VAL A 21 -5.59 5.89 -11.51
N ASP A 22 -6.27 4.78 -11.23
CA ASP A 22 -7.66 4.54 -11.68
C ASP A 22 -8.64 5.60 -11.13
N ARG A 23 -8.31 6.22 -9.99
CA ARG A 23 -9.07 7.32 -9.36
C ARG A 23 -8.57 8.72 -9.73
N GLY A 24 -7.55 8.83 -10.58
CA GLY A 24 -6.93 10.11 -10.96
C GLY A 24 -6.10 10.76 -9.85
N LEU A 25 -5.58 9.97 -8.92
CA LEU A 25 -4.75 10.40 -7.79
C LEU A 25 -3.26 10.13 -8.05
N ASP A 26 -2.38 10.96 -7.50
CA ASP A 26 -0.93 10.69 -7.50
C ASP A 26 -0.60 9.59 -6.46
N PRO A 27 -0.05 8.43 -6.88
CA PRO A 27 0.28 7.34 -5.98
C PRO A 27 1.38 7.66 -4.95
N LEU A 28 2.16 8.73 -5.15
CA LEU A 28 3.20 9.17 -4.22
C LEU A 28 2.69 10.13 -3.14
N ASP A 29 1.54 10.77 -3.38
CA ASP A 29 0.95 11.77 -2.47
C ASP A 29 -0.29 11.22 -1.73
N ALA A 30 -1.15 10.46 -2.43
CA ALA A 30 -2.42 10.03 -1.90
C ALA A 30 -2.32 9.02 -0.75
N ASN A 31 -3.06 9.29 0.34
CA ASN A 31 -3.25 8.37 1.45
C ASN A 31 -4.31 7.31 1.12
N LEU A 32 -3.87 6.19 0.54
CA LEU A 32 -4.74 5.09 0.11
C LEU A 32 -4.33 3.74 0.72
N VAL A 33 -5.34 2.93 1.07
CA VAL A 33 -5.21 1.52 1.47
C VAL A 33 -6.14 0.65 0.63
N VAL A 34 -5.67 -0.53 0.25
CA VAL A 34 -6.47 -1.54 -0.47
C VAL A 34 -6.77 -2.69 0.48
N ALA A 35 -8.06 -2.92 0.75
CA ALA A 35 -8.54 -3.99 1.61
C ALA A 35 -9.97 -4.41 1.19
N ASP A 36 -10.41 -5.59 1.61
CA ASP A 36 -11.79 -6.05 1.42
C ASP A 36 -12.58 -5.89 2.73
N PRO A 37 -13.34 -4.78 2.90
CA PRO A 37 -14.09 -4.51 4.12
C PRO A 37 -15.32 -5.42 4.28
N THR A 38 -15.76 -6.13 3.24
CA THR A 38 -16.96 -6.98 3.31
C THR A 38 -16.77 -8.22 4.20
N ARG A 39 -15.52 -8.60 4.48
CA ARG A 39 -15.19 -9.70 5.38
C ARG A 39 -15.31 -9.27 6.84
N THR A 40 -14.39 -8.43 7.30
CA THR A 40 -14.35 -7.76 8.62
C THR A 40 -13.24 -6.70 8.60
N GLU A 41 -13.21 -5.80 9.58
CA GLU A 41 -12.05 -4.90 9.79
C GLU A 41 -10.77 -5.64 10.20
N LYS A 42 -10.84 -6.93 10.56
CA LYS A 42 -9.67 -7.80 10.80
C LYS A 42 -9.05 -8.35 9.50
N THR A 43 -9.60 -7.97 8.34
CA THR A 43 -9.03 -8.32 7.04
C THR A 43 -7.60 -7.79 6.90
N ILE A 44 -6.79 -8.49 6.10
CA ILE A 44 -5.44 -8.02 5.77
C ILE A 44 -5.53 -6.95 4.68
N CYS A 45 -4.76 -5.88 4.81
CA CYS A 45 -4.60 -4.93 3.72
C CYS A 45 -3.72 -5.55 2.64
N LEU A 46 -4.19 -5.50 1.38
CA LEU A 46 -3.47 -5.99 0.21
C LEU A 46 -2.32 -5.05 -0.17
N ALA A 47 -2.53 -3.74 -0.02
CA ALA A 47 -1.51 -2.73 -0.22
C ALA A 47 -1.81 -1.48 0.60
N VAL A 48 -0.74 -0.74 0.91
CA VAL A 48 -0.77 0.57 1.55
C VAL A 48 0.08 1.50 0.67
N SER A 49 -0.45 2.66 0.32
CA SER A 49 0.26 3.69 -0.45
C SER A 49 1.58 4.11 0.21
N PRO A 50 2.59 4.54 -0.56
CA PRO A 50 3.82 5.11 -0.01
C PRO A 50 3.60 6.25 0.99
N SER A 51 2.65 7.16 0.70
CA SER A 51 2.29 8.27 1.58
C SER A 51 1.73 7.76 2.92
N LEU A 52 0.77 6.83 2.89
CA LEU A 52 0.21 6.30 4.14
C LEU A 52 1.24 5.49 4.96
N LYS A 53 2.23 4.86 4.30
CA LYS A 53 3.36 4.18 4.97
C LYS A 53 4.28 5.15 5.74
N SER A 54 4.40 6.42 5.34
CA SER A 54 5.28 7.37 6.05
C SER A 54 4.78 7.69 7.46
N TYR A 55 3.51 7.42 7.75
CA TYR A 55 2.91 7.55 9.08
C TYR A 55 3.15 6.32 9.98
N GLY A 56 4.03 5.41 9.58
CA GLY A 56 4.39 4.21 10.35
C GLY A 56 3.43 3.03 10.19
N ILE A 57 2.50 3.10 9.24
CA ILE A 57 1.58 1.99 8.94
C ILE A 57 2.33 0.91 8.13
N PRO A 58 2.42 -0.34 8.63
CA PRO A 58 3.14 -1.40 7.93
C PRO A 58 2.37 -1.86 6.68
N GLY A 59 3.10 -2.30 5.66
CA GLY A 59 2.50 -2.75 4.39
C GLY A 59 1.62 -4.00 4.49
N ARG A 60 1.61 -4.71 5.63
CA ARG A 60 0.75 -5.88 5.91
C ARG A 60 -0.11 -5.67 7.18
N ALA A 61 -0.50 -4.42 7.45
CA ALA A 61 -1.43 -4.10 8.54
C ALA A 61 -2.80 -4.76 8.32
N ARG A 62 -3.55 -4.96 9.41
CA ARG A 62 -5.00 -5.21 9.38
C ARG A 62 -5.74 -3.90 9.23
N LEU A 63 -6.92 -3.94 8.61
CA LEU A 63 -7.69 -2.71 8.34
C LEU A 63 -8.00 -1.92 9.62
N PHE A 64 -8.36 -2.60 10.73
CA PHE A 64 -8.59 -1.92 12.01
C PHE A 64 -7.35 -1.20 12.55
N GLU A 65 -6.13 -1.76 12.34
CA GLU A 65 -4.88 -1.12 12.78
C GLU A 65 -4.62 0.15 11.97
N VAL A 66 -4.92 0.12 10.66
CA VAL A 66 -4.84 1.31 9.80
C VAL A 66 -5.82 2.37 10.27
N VAL A 67 -7.09 2.02 10.48
CA VAL A 67 -8.13 2.94 10.94
C VAL A 67 -7.77 3.57 12.29
N GLN A 68 -7.34 2.75 13.25
CA GLN A 68 -6.88 3.25 14.55
C GLN A 68 -5.71 4.21 14.36
N LYS A 69 -4.72 3.84 13.55
CA LYS A 69 -3.52 4.67 13.38
C LYS A 69 -3.83 6.02 12.73
N VAL A 70 -4.76 6.04 11.78
CA VAL A 70 -5.22 7.28 11.15
C VAL A 70 -5.95 8.20 12.14
N HIS A 71 -6.67 7.66 13.13
CA HIS A 71 -7.31 8.47 14.16
C HIS A 71 -6.33 9.06 15.20
N GLU A 72 -5.11 8.53 15.30
CA GLU A 72 -4.07 9.02 16.22
C GLU A 72 -3.23 10.18 15.65
N ILE A 73 -3.37 10.48 14.36
CA ILE A 73 -2.61 11.49 13.61
C ILE A 73 -3.44 12.76 13.48
#